data_AF-A0A367J0E4-F1
#
_entry.id   AF-A0A367J0E4-F1
#
_cell.length_a   1.000
_cell.length_b   1.000
_cell.length_c   1.000
_cell.angle_alpha   90.00
_cell.angle_beta   90.00
_cell.angle_gamma   90.00
#
_symmetry.space_group_name_H-M   'P 1'
#
loop_
_entity.id
_entity.type
_entity.pdbx_description
1 polymer ?
#
loop_
_entity_poly.entity_id
_entity_poly.type
_entity_poly.pdbx_seq_one_letter_code
_entity_poly.pdbx_strand_id
1 'polypeptide(L)'
;MSAARPVINVYADSGKNVTSTVPLPAVFKAPIRPDIVNFVHTNMAKNKRQPHSVSAKAGEQTSAESWGTGRAVARIPRVNGSGTHRAGQAAFGNMCRGGRMFAPTK
;
A
#
# COMPACT_ATOMS: atom_id res chain seq x y z
N MET A 1 -5.03 4.49 -42.92
CA MET A 1 -4.10 5.10 -43.89
C MET A 1 -2.74 4.43 -43.71
N SER A 2 -2.24 3.73 -44.72
CA SER A 2 -1.00 2.94 -44.65
C SER A 2 0.22 3.87 -44.52
N ALA A 3 0.80 3.97 -43.33
CA ALA A 3 2.06 4.68 -43.15
C ALA A 3 3.20 3.82 -43.74
N ALA A 4 3.94 4.35 -44.73
CA ALA A 4 5.09 3.71 -45.38
C ALA A 4 5.99 3.00 -44.36
N ARG A 5 6.26 1.68 -44.50
CA ARG A 5 7.07 0.90 -43.54
C ARG A 5 8.56 1.26 -43.74
N PRO A 6 9.18 2.13 -42.93
CA PRO A 6 10.61 2.39 -43.07
C PRO A 6 11.39 1.12 -42.74
N VAL A 7 12.53 0.92 -43.40
CA VAL A 7 13.49 -0.14 -43.06
C VAL A 7 14.42 0.36 -41.96
N ILE A 8 14.77 -0.52 -41.01
CA ILE A 8 15.67 -0.26 -39.89
C ILE A 8 16.94 -1.07 -40.10
N ASN A 9 18.10 -0.50 -39.73
CA ASN A 9 19.38 -1.18 -39.78
C ASN A 9 19.56 -2.13 -38.59
N VAL A 10 20.11 -3.32 -38.85
CA VAL A 10 20.61 -4.26 -37.84
C VAL A 10 22.12 -4.04 -37.74
N TYR A 11 22.60 -3.69 -36.55
CA TYR A 11 24.03 -3.47 -36.31
C TYR A 11 24.71 -4.77 -35.86
N ALA A 12 25.98 -4.94 -36.24
CA ALA A 12 26.86 -5.98 -35.68
C ALA A 12 27.12 -5.71 -34.19
N ASP A 13 27.52 -6.74 -33.43
CA ASP A 13 27.89 -6.64 -32.01
C ASP A 13 29.01 -5.60 -31.76
N SER A 14 29.91 -5.43 -32.73
CA SER A 14 30.95 -4.38 -32.71
C SER A 14 30.41 -2.95 -32.87
N GLY A 15 29.11 -2.79 -33.10
CA GLY A 15 28.37 -1.52 -33.15
C GLY A 15 28.63 -0.64 -34.38
N LYS A 16 29.67 -0.95 -35.17
CA LYS A 16 30.14 -0.06 -36.25
C LYS A 16 29.57 -0.38 -37.63
N ASN A 17 29.25 -1.65 -37.90
CA ASN A 17 28.85 -2.12 -39.22
C ASN A 17 27.36 -2.52 -39.23
N VAL A 18 26.64 -2.12 -40.29
CA VAL A 18 25.29 -2.61 -40.56
C VAL A 18 25.40 -3.98 -41.22
N THR A 19 24.76 -4.99 -40.62
CA THR A 19 24.79 -6.38 -41.10
C THR A 19 23.61 -6.70 -42.01
N SER A 20 22.43 -6.12 -41.75
CA SER A 20 21.21 -6.34 -42.54
C SER A 20 20.18 -5.23 -42.27
N THR A 21 19.04 -5.26 -42.96
CA THR A 21 17.91 -4.35 -42.72
C THR A 21 16.62 -5.12 -42.54
N VAL A 22 15.72 -4.60 -41.70
CA VAL A 22 14.43 -5.22 -41.37
C VAL A 22 13.33 -4.16 -41.47
N PRO A 23 12.15 -4.44 -42.05
CA PRO A 23 11.04 -3.50 -42.07
C PRO A 23 10.53 -3.21 -40.65
N LEU A 24 10.20 -1.95 -40.34
CA LEU A 24 9.65 -1.55 -39.05
C LEU A 24 8.34 -2.30 -38.72
N PRO A 25 8.30 -3.09 -37.63
CA PRO A 25 7.08 -3.77 -37.21
C PRO A 25 5.93 -2.81 -36.96
N ALA A 26 4.71 -3.23 -37.30
CA ALA A 26 3.52 -2.37 -37.22
C ALA A 26 3.25 -1.82 -35.81
N VAL A 27 3.66 -2.53 -34.75
CA VAL A 27 3.46 -2.11 -33.34
C VAL A 27 4.12 -0.77 -33.01
N PHE A 28 5.25 -0.44 -33.66
CA PHE A 28 5.94 0.84 -33.41
C PHE A 28 5.22 2.06 -34.01
N LYS A 29 4.16 1.84 -34.79
CA LYS A 29 3.27 2.89 -35.31
C LYS A 29 1.92 2.95 -34.61
N ALA A 30 1.71 2.09 -33.61
CA ALA A 30 0.50 2.13 -32.82
C ALA A 30 0.37 3.49 -32.13
N PRO A 31 -0.85 4.03 -31.99
CA PRO A 31 -1.06 5.29 -31.30
C PRO A 31 -0.61 5.17 -29.84
N ILE A 32 0.21 6.12 -29.40
CA ILE A 32 0.69 6.15 -28.02
C ILE A 32 -0.40 6.79 -27.15
N ARG A 33 -1.02 5.97 -26.30
CA ARG A 33 -2.06 6.37 -25.35
C ARG A 33 -1.54 6.28 -23.91
N PRO A 34 -0.94 7.35 -23.36
CA PRO A 34 -0.33 7.32 -22.03
C PRO A 34 -1.36 7.10 -20.91
N ASP A 35 -2.61 7.52 -21.15
CA ASP A 35 -3.75 7.30 -20.26
C ASP A 35 -4.06 5.79 -20.11
N ILE A 36 -4.11 5.05 -21.22
CA ILE A 36 -4.31 3.58 -21.19
C ILE A 36 -3.12 2.89 -20.53
N VAL A 37 -1.89 3.27 -20.90
CA VAL A 37 -0.68 2.67 -20.32
C VAL A 37 -0.69 2.82 -18.79
N ASN A 38 -0.99 4.02 -18.29
CA ASN A 38 -1.04 4.28 -16.86
C ASN A 38 -2.20 3.54 -16.16
N PHE A 39 -3.38 3.51 -16.78
CA PHE A 39 -4.54 2.78 -16.25
C PHE A 39 -4.28 1.28 -16.11
N VAL A 40 -3.77 0.64 -17.17
CA VAL A 40 -3.47 -0.79 -17.17
C VAL A 40 -2.33 -1.09 -16.19
N HIS A 41 -1.25 -0.32 -16.22
CA HIS A 41 -0.13 -0.51 -15.31
C HIS A 41 -0.55 -0.43 -13.84
N THR A 42 -1.33 0.60 -13.48
CA THR A 42 -1.81 0.81 -12.11
C THR A 42 -2.64 -0.38 -11.62
N ASN A 43 -3.52 -0.94 -12.45
CA ASN A 43 -4.37 -2.06 -12.06
C ASN A 43 -3.61 -3.39 -12.01
N MET A 44 -2.72 -3.64 -12.97
CA MET A 44 -1.85 -4.83 -12.96
C MET A 44 -0.90 -4.83 -11.76
N ALA A 45 -0.35 -3.67 -11.38
CA ALA A 45 0.52 -3.55 -10.23
C ALA A 45 -0.18 -3.90 -8.91
N LYS A 46 -1.48 -3.55 -8.77
CA LYS A 46 -2.27 -3.88 -7.57
C LYS A 46 -2.40 -5.39 -7.34
N ASN A 47 -2.40 -6.20 -8.41
CA ASN A 47 -2.59 -7.66 -8.35
C ASN A 47 -1.40 -8.41 -7.75
N LYS A 48 -0.20 -7.83 -7.76
CA LYS A 48 1.01 -8.45 -7.19
C LYS A 48 1.13 -8.27 -5.67
N ARG A 49 0.31 -7.42 -5.06
CA ARG A 49 0.39 -7.11 -3.63
C ARG A 49 -0.06 -8.30 -2.77
N GLN A 50 0.62 -8.51 -1.65
CA GLN A 50 0.19 -9.46 -0.62
C GLN A 50 -0.65 -8.73 0.44
N PRO A 51 -1.78 -9.32 0.89
CA PRO A 51 -2.58 -8.76 1.98
C PRO A 51 -1.74 -8.63 3.26
N HIS A 52 -1.98 -7.56 4.02
CA HIS A 52 -1.37 -7.36 5.33
C HIS A 52 -2.40 -6.72 6.27
N SER A 53 -2.40 -7.15 7.53
CA SER A 53 -3.31 -6.63 8.54
C SER A 53 -2.64 -6.63 9.91
N VAL A 54 -3.17 -5.81 10.82
CA VAL A 54 -2.83 -5.90 12.25
C VAL A 54 -3.65 -7.01 12.89
N SER A 55 -3.18 -7.56 14.02
CA SER A 55 -3.94 -8.58 14.74
C SER A 55 -5.33 -8.05 15.12
N ALA A 56 -6.36 -8.84 14.81
CA ALA A 56 -7.76 -8.45 15.01
C ALA A 56 -8.09 -8.08 16.47
N LYS A 57 -7.39 -8.69 17.43
CA LYS A 57 -7.56 -8.49 18.89
C LYS A 57 -6.52 -7.54 19.50
N ALA A 58 -5.67 -6.90 18.69
CA ALA A 58 -4.64 -6.00 19.20
C ALA A 58 -5.26 -4.80 19.95
N GLY A 59 -4.77 -4.53 21.15
CA GLY A 59 -5.26 -3.44 21.99
C GLY A 59 -6.62 -3.71 22.67
N GLU A 60 -7.22 -4.89 22.48
CA GLU A 60 -8.52 -5.27 23.08
C GLU A 60 -8.41 -6.36 24.17
N GLN A 61 -7.25 -6.98 24.33
CA GLN A 61 -7.00 -8.07 25.29
C GLN A 61 -6.76 -7.55 26.72
N THR A 62 -7.33 -6.41 27.09
CA THR A 62 -7.16 -5.79 28.41
C THR A 62 -8.52 -5.50 29.00
N SER A 63 -8.80 -6.00 30.21
CA SER A 63 -10.02 -5.65 30.94
C SER A 63 -9.91 -4.21 31.48
N ALA A 64 -10.73 -3.31 30.94
CA ALA A 64 -10.73 -1.90 31.31
C ALA A 64 -12.13 -1.31 31.23
N GLU A 65 -12.47 -0.42 32.16
CA GLU A 65 -13.73 0.33 32.16
C GLU A 65 -13.50 1.81 32.45
N SER A 66 -14.44 2.66 32.05
CA SER A 66 -14.38 4.08 32.40
C SER A 66 -14.80 4.26 33.84
N TRP A 67 -14.05 5.07 34.60
CA TRP A 67 -14.43 5.44 35.97
C TRP A 67 -15.53 6.50 36.03
N GLY A 68 -16.07 6.93 34.88
CA GLY A 68 -17.11 7.95 34.82
C GLY A 68 -16.61 9.33 35.24
N THR A 69 -17.52 10.14 35.79
CA THR A 69 -17.24 11.49 36.31
C THR A 69 -17.00 11.49 37.82
N GLY A 70 -16.59 12.63 38.39
CA GLY A 70 -16.37 12.75 39.85
C GLY A 70 -14.94 12.41 40.30
N ARG A 71 -14.03 12.18 39.35
CA ARG A 71 -12.59 12.07 39.58
C ARG A 71 -11.89 13.09 38.69
N ALA A 72 -10.78 13.67 39.14
CA ALA A 72 -9.99 14.66 38.38
C ALA A 72 -9.16 14.01 37.25
N VAL A 73 -9.81 13.16 36.44
CA VAL A 73 -9.20 12.41 35.34
C VAL A 73 -10.17 12.31 34.15
N ALA A 74 -9.63 12.17 32.94
CA ALA A 74 -10.44 11.97 31.74
C ALA A 74 -11.24 10.65 31.76
N ARG A 75 -12.39 10.64 31.05
CA ARG A 75 -13.37 9.53 31.01
C ARG A 75 -12.96 8.32 30.15
N ILE A 76 -11.68 8.19 29.84
CA ILE A 76 -11.16 7.06 29.04
C ILE A 76 -11.23 5.75 29.84
N PRO A 77 -11.48 4.59 29.22
CA PRO A 77 -11.38 3.31 29.91
C PRO A 77 -10.00 3.10 30.52
N ARG A 78 -9.96 2.59 31.75
CA ARG A 78 -8.72 2.35 32.52
C ARG A 78 -8.62 0.90 32.94
N VAL A 79 -7.41 0.37 32.95
CA VAL A 79 -7.14 -1.04 33.31
C VAL A 79 -7.53 -1.29 34.77
N ASN A 80 -8.29 -2.36 34.99
CA ASN A 80 -8.75 -2.75 36.32
C ASN A 80 -7.61 -3.36 37.16
N GLY A 81 -7.82 -3.48 38.47
CA GLY A 81 -6.86 -4.07 39.41
C GLY A 81 -5.97 -3.04 40.13
N SER A 82 -4.97 -3.53 40.86
CA SER A 82 -4.00 -2.75 41.62
C SER A 82 -2.65 -3.48 41.68
N GLY A 83 -1.61 -2.87 42.27
CA GLY A 83 -0.32 -3.53 42.53
C GLY A 83 0.64 -3.63 41.35
N THR A 84 0.27 -3.14 40.15
CA THR A 84 1.19 -3.03 39.00
C THR A 84 1.18 -1.62 38.44
N HIS A 85 2.25 -1.22 37.75
CA HIS A 85 2.30 0.08 37.07
C HIS A 85 1.22 0.25 35.99
N ARG A 86 0.65 -0.85 35.49
CA ARG A 86 -0.36 -0.82 34.41
C ARG A 86 -1.77 -0.54 34.94
N ALA A 87 -2.06 -0.90 36.20
CA ALA A 87 -3.36 -0.65 36.81
C ALA A 87 -3.71 0.84 36.82
N GLY A 88 -4.95 1.19 36.46
CA GLY A 88 -5.44 2.57 36.39
C GLY A 88 -4.97 3.39 35.18
N GLN A 89 -4.09 2.85 34.33
CA GLN A 89 -3.70 3.51 33.08
C GLN A 89 -4.78 3.37 32.00
N ALA A 90 -4.78 4.29 31.03
CA ALA A 90 -5.74 4.28 29.93
C ALA A 90 -5.54 3.09 28.97
N ALA A 91 -6.64 2.61 28.39
CA ALA A 91 -6.70 1.48 27.45
C ALA A 91 -7.75 1.70 26.35
N PHE A 92 -7.78 0.80 25.36
CA PHE A 92 -8.66 0.77 24.18
C PHE A 92 -8.55 1.92 23.19
N GLY A 93 -8.50 3.17 23.64
CA GLY A 93 -8.51 4.34 22.77
C GLY A 93 -7.32 4.38 21.82
N ASN A 94 -7.53 4.90 20.61
CA ASN A 94 -6.48 5.12 19.61
C ASN A 94 -5.43 6.16 20.05
N MET A 95 -5.76 7.01 21.03
CA MET A 95 -4.83 7.93 21.68
C MET A 95 -4.07 7.30 22.86
N CYS A 96 -4.40 6.06 23.24
CA CYS A 96 -3.81 5.41 24.39
C CYS A 96 -2.57 4.61 23.98
N ARG A 97 -1.50 4.70 24.77
CA ARG A 97 -0.35 3.81 24.63
C ARG A 97 -0.82 2.35 24.83
N GLY A 98 -0.61 1.51 23.82
CA GLY A 98 -1.06 0.11 23.81
C GLY A 98 -2.57 -0.08 23.60
N GLY A 99 -3.29 0.98 23.21
CA GLY A 99 -4.69 0.90 22.78
C GLY A 99 -4.83 0.41 21.34
N ARG A 100 -6.08 0.26 20.88
CA ARG A 100 -6.39 -0.17 19.52
C ARG A 100 -6.38 1.04 18.58
N MET A 101 -5.79 0.90 17.40
CA MET A 101 -5.84 1.95 16.37
C MET A 101 -7.26 2.19 15.84
N PHE A 102 -7.53 3.42 15.40
CA PHE A 102 -8.73 3.70 14.62
C PHE A 102 -8.60 3.09 13.22
N ALA A 103 -9.69 2.51 12.71
CA ALA A 103 -9.75 1.80 11.43
C ALA A 103 -8.56 0.83 11.20
N PRO A 104 -8.41 -0.23 12.02
CA PRO A 104 -7.37 -1.23 11.82
C PRO A 104 -7.41 -1.82 10.41
N THR A 105 -6.24 -2.02 9.81
CA THR A 105 -6.12 -2.72 8.53
C THR A 105 -6.74 -4.11 8.64
N LYS A 106 -7.56 -4.47 7.65
CA LYS A 106 -8.31 -5.72 7.59
C LYS A 106 -7.72 -6.64 6.53
#